data_AF-A0ABD0P683-F1
#
_entry.id   AF-A0ABD0P683-F1
#
_cell.length_a   1.000
_cell.length_b   1.000
_cell.length_c   1.000
_cell.angle_alpha   90.00
_cell.angle_beta   90.00
_cell.angle_gamma   90.00
#
_symmetry.space_group_name_H-M   'P 1'
#
loop_
_entity.id
_entity.type
_entity.pdbx_description
1 polymer ?
#
loop_
_entity_poly.entity_id
_entity_poly.type
_entity_poly.pdbx_seq_one_letter_code
_entity_poly.pdbx_strand_id
1 'polypeptide(L)'
;AETKLLLFGRAINASVKLDPLDVVGKKYKVRNYLDDKHPPRDFYVLIKPEIDEIMTKPITFDILFNNSEHQATMLRYGVKKSEQ
;
A
#
# COMPACT_ATOMS: atom_id res chain seq x y z
N ALA A 1 21.05 18.14 7.35
CA ALA A 1 21.72 16.83 7.21
C ALA A 1 20.88 16.00 6.26
N GLU A 2 21.32 15.82 5.02
CA GLU A 2 20.67 14.91 4.07
C GLU A 2 20.86 13.47 4.54
N THR A 3 19.81 12.85 5.05
CA THR A 3 19.82 11.42 5.34
C THR A 3 19.81 10.67 4.01
N LYS A 4 20.99 10.45 3.42
CA LYS A 4 21.19 9.52 2.32
C LYS A 4 20.99 8.11 2.87
N LEU A 5 19.75 7.63 2.82
CA LEU A 5 19.43 6.23 3.06
C LEU A 5 20.18 5.41 1.99
N LEU A 6 21.20 4.65 2.42
CA LEU A 6 21.83 3.60 1.62
C LEU A 6 20.75 2.55 1.31
N LEU A 7 20.04 2.77 0.21
CA LEU A 7 18.94 1.96 -0.29
C LEU A 7 19.48 0.67 -0.92
N PHE A 8 19.87 -0.29 -0.08
CA PHE A 8 19.71 -1.70 -0.44
C PHE A 8 18.24 -2.11 -0.22
N GLY A 9 17.34 -1.46 -0.95
CA GLY A 9 15.98 -1.92 -1.25
C GLY A 9 14.95 -2.05 -0.12
N ARG A 10 15.30 -2.01 1.18
CA ARG A 10 14.36 -2.34 2.28
C ARG A 10 14.35 -1.33 3.42
N ALA A 11 13.15 -0.85 3.76
CA ALA A 11 12.87 -0.12 5.01
C ALA A 11 12.17 -1.06 5.99
N ILE A 12 12.87 -1.39 7.08
CA ILE A 12 12.47 -2.44 8.04
C ILE A 12 11.38 -1.99 9.03
N ASN A 13 11.09 -0.69 9.14
CA ASN A 13 10.15 -0.11 10.11
C ASN A 13 9.07 0.75 9.44
N ALA A 14 8.56 0.31 8.29
CA ALA A 14 7.42 0.99 7.68
C ALA A 14 6.13 0.65 8.45
N SER A 15 5.12 1.50 8.33
CA SER A 15 3.81 1.31 8.95
C SER A 15 2.70 1.71 7.99
N VAL A 16 1.55 1.06 8.10
CA VAL A 16 0.32 1.50 7.45
C VAL A 16 -0.38 2.48 8.38
N LYS A 17 -0.82 3.61 7.84
CA LYS A 17 -1.52 4.65 8.59
C LYS A 17 -2.84 4.98 7.92
N LEU A 18 -3.82 5.34 8.73
CA LEU A 18 -5.10 5.86 8.29
C LEU A 18 -5.11 7.37 8.55
N ASP A 19 -4.90 8.15 7.50
CA ASP A 19 -4.84 9.60 7.56
C ASP A 19 -5.89 10.23 6.62
N PRO A 20 -6.35 11.46 6.88
CA PRO A 20 -7.22 12.18 5.96
C PRO A 20 -6.58 12.36 4.58
N LEU A 21 -7.39 12.30 3.52
CA LEU A 21 -6.92 12.42 2.13
C LEU A 21 -6.19 13.73 1.85
N ASP A 22 -6.50 14.80 2.60
CA ASP A 22 -5.85 16.10 2.52
C ASP A 22 -4.33 16.03 2.74
N VAL A 23 -3.84 15.00 3.45
CA VAL A 23 -2.40 14.75 3.66
C VAL A 23 -1.65 14.47 2.34
N VAL A 24 -2.33 13.92 1.33
CA VAL A 24 -1.76 13.66 0.00
C VAL A 24 -1.64 14.96 -0.83
N GLY A 25 -2.36 16.02 -0.43
CA GLY A 25 -2.45 17.28 -1.15
C GLY A 25 -3.45 17.25 -2.30
N LYS A 26 -3.30 18.19 -3.25
CA LYS A 26 -4.30 18.43 -4.31
C LYS A 26 -4.12 17.59 -5.58
N LYS A 27 -2.98 16.92 -5.74
CA LYS A 27 -2.61 16.19 -6.96
C LYS A 27 -2.71 14.68 -6.76
N TYR A 28 -3.92 14.19 -6.58
CA TYR A 28 -4.21 12.76 -6.58
C TYR A 28 -5.32 12.44 -7.58
N LYS A 29 -5.39 11.17 -7.99
CA LYS A 29 -6.51 10.63 -8.77
C LYS A 29 -6.81 9.22 -8.31
N VAL A 30 -8.08 8.83 -8.38
CA VAL A 30 -8.47 7.42 -8.22
C VAL A 30 -7.98 6.65 -9.45
N ARG A 31 -7.24 5.55 -9.23
CA ARG A 31 -6.72 4.71 -10.32
C ARG A 31 -6.82 3.24 -9.95
N ASN A 32 -7.94 2.61 -10.34
CA ASN A 32 -8.18 1.18 -10.14
C ASN A 32 -7.84 0.40 -11.43
N TYR A 33 -6.57 0.36 -11.80
CA TYR A 33 -6.14 -0.09 -13.14
C TYR A 33 -6.23 -1.61 -13.37
N LEU A 34 -6.58 -2.40 -12.35
CA LEU A 34 -6.76 -3.86 -12.47
C LEU A 34 -8.23 -4.29 -12.42
N ASP A 35 -9.19 -3.36 -12.34
CA ASP A 35 -10.62 -3.71 -12.28
C ASP A 35 -11.07 -4.53 -13.51
N ASP A 36 -10.46 -4.28 -14.68
CA ASP A 36 -10.75 -5.04 -15.91
C ASP A 36 -10.22 -6.49 -15.86
N LYS A 37 -9.31 -6.81 -14.93
CA LYS A 37 -8.62 -8.11 -14.83
C LYS A 37 -8.99 -8.88 -13.56
N HIS A 38 -9.27 -8.18 -12.47
CA HIS A 38 -9.56 -8.74 -11.16
C HIS A 38 -10.74 -7.99 -10.53
N PRO A 39 -11.81 -8.68 -10.10
CA PRO A 39 -12.89 -8.02 -9.38
C PRO A 39 -12.38 -7.48 -8.03
N PRO A 40 -12.88 -6.33 -7.57
CA PRO A 40 -12.52 -5.81 -6.25
C PRO A 40 -13.08 -6.72 -5.13
N ARG A 41 -12.32 -6.85 -4.04
CA ARG A 41 -12.71 -7.56 -2.82
C ARG A 41 -13.74 -6.75 -2.02
N ASP A 42 -14.56 -7.45 -1.25
CA ASP A 42 -15.54 -6.81 -0.36
C ASP A 42 -14.84 -5.97 0.72
N PHE A 43 -15.21 -4.69 0.79
CA PHE A 43 -14.54 -3.77 1.69
C PHE A 43 -14.82 -4.06 3.17
N TYR A 44 -16.08 -4.30 3.54
CA TYR A 44 -16.48 -4.39 4.95
C TYR A 44 -16.14 -5.74 5.57
N VAL A 45 -16.25 -6.81 4.77
CA VAL A 45 -16.03 -8.18 5.23
C VAL A 45 -14.56 -8.56 5.19
N LEU A 46 -13.80 -8.10 4.19
CA LEU A 46 -12.43 -8.55 3.98
C LEU A 46 -11.39 -7.45 4.16
N ILE A 47 -11.54 -6.33 3.46
CA ILE A 47 -10.47 -5.31 3.39
C ILE A 47 -10.33 -4.56 4.72
N LYS A 48 -11.43 -4.11 5.31
CA LYS A 48 -11.41 -3.31 6.53
C LYS A 48 -10.75 -4.06 7.70
N PRO A 49 -11.12 -5.32 8.02
CA PRO A 49 -10.42 -6.08 9.06
C PRO A 49 -8.92 -6.27 8.78
N GLU A 50 -8.54 -6.48 7.52
CA GLU A 50 -7.14 -6.65 7.11
C GLU A 50 -6.33 -5.35 7.30
N ILE A 51 -6.92 -4.19 6.96
CA ILE A 51 -6.31 -2.88 7.23
C ILE A 51 -6.14 -2.66 8.74
N ASP A 52 -7.20 -2.91 9.52
CA ASP A 52 -7.19 -2.74 10.98
C ASP A 52 -6.08 -3.61 11.61
N GLU A 53 -5.88 -4.83 11.13
CA GLU A 53 -4.79 -5.72 11.59
C GLU A 53 -3.41 -5.18 11.20
N ILE A 54 -3.21 -4.81 9.93
CA ILE A 54 -1.89 -4.39 9.42
C ILE A 54 -1.42 -3.08 10.08
N MET A 55 -2.34 -2.17 10.41
CA MET A 55 -2.01 -0.92 11.12
C MET A 55 -1.38 -1.14 12.49
N THR A 56 -1.60 -2.31 13.12
CA THR A 56 -1.04 -2.63 14.44
C THR A 56 0.40 -3.16 14.40
N LYS A 57 0.90 -3.51 13.20
CA LYS A 57 2.18 -4.23 13.04
C LYS A 57 3.17 -3.40 12.21
N PRO A 58 4.47 -3.39 12.56
CA PRO A 58 5.49 -2.89 11.65
C PRO A 58 5.55 -3.79 10.41
N ILE A 59 5.70 -3.17 9.24
CA ILE A 59 5.87 -3.85 7.97
C ILE A 59 7.25 -3.58 7.39
N THR A 60 7.81 -4.58 6.72
CA THR A 60 9.00 -4.38 5.88
C THR A 60 8.56 -3.80 4.55
N PHE A 61 8.93 -2.56 4.26
CA PHE A 61 8.73 -1.96 2.94
C PHE A 61 9.92 -2.32 2.05
N ASP A 62 9.65 -2.79 0.84
CA ASP A 62 10.67 -3.11 -0.17
C ASP A 62 10.25 -2.48 -1.50
N ILE A 63 11.12 -1.68 -2.13
CA ILE A 63 10.80 -0.95 -3.35
C ILE A 63 10.41 -1.89 -4.51
N LEU A 64 10.99 -3.10 -4.53
CA LEU A 64 10.82 -4.07 -5.61
C LEU A 64 9.68 -5.06 -5.35
N PHE A 65 9.49 -5.49 -4.11
CA PHE A 65 8.59 -6.62 -3.81
C PHE A 65 7.52 -6.35 -2.74
N ASN A 66 7.60 -5.24 -2.00
CA ASN A 66 6.66 -4.92 -0.93
C ASN A 66 6.48 -3.41 -0.76
N ASN A 67 6.23 -2.72 -1.87
CA ASN A 67 6.00 -1.28 -1.91
C ASN A 67 4.52 -0.94 -1.68
N SER A 68 4.18 0.35 -1.71
CA SER A 68 2.81 0.83 -1.49
C SER A 68 1.82 0.36 -2.54
N GLU A 69 2.25 0.20 -3.80
CA GLU A 69 1.37 -0.27 -4.88
C GLU A 69 1.01 -1.75 -4.68
N HIS A 70 1.99 -2.59 -4.38
CA HIS A 70 1.76 -4.00 -4.09
C HIS A 70 0.77 -4.19 -2.93
N GLN A 71 0.85 -3.36 -1.89
CA GLN A 71 -0.09 -3.41 -0.78
C GLN A 71 -1.49 -2.94 -1.19
N ALA A 72 -1.59 -1.87 -1.99
CA ALA A 72 -2.87 -1.40 -2.51
C ALA A 72 -3.56 -2.45 -3.39
N THR A 73 -2.81 -3.14 -4.26
CA THR A 73 -3.38 -4.22 -5.10
C THR A 73 -3.70 -5.47 -4.29
N MET A 74 -2.91 -5.81 -3.28
CA MET A 74 -3.20 -6.94 -2.39
C MET A 74 -4.51 -6.73 -1.62
N LEU A 75 -4.71 -5.52 -1.08
CA LEU A 75 -5.95 -5.16 -0.39
C LEU A 75 -7.14 -5.18 -1.35
N ARG A 76 -7.03 -4.51 -2.51
CA ARG A 76 -8.17 -4.38 -3.44
C ARG A 76 -8.50 -5.69 -4.17
N TYR A 77 -7.50 -6.46 -4.59
CA TYR A 77 -7.68 -7.57 -5.53
C TYR A 77 -7.19 -8.92 -5.01
N GLY A 78 -6.52 -8.97 -3.85
CA GLY A 78 -5.92 -10.20 -3.31
C GLY A 78 -4.66 -10.66 -4.06
N VAL A 79 -4.10 -9.81 -4.92
CA VAL A 79 -2.89 -10.10 -5.71
C VAL A 79 -1.88 -8.95 -5.60
N LYS A 80 -0.61 -9.30 -5.45
CA LYS A 80 0.49 -8.32 -5.44
C LYS A 80 0.92 -8.03 -6.87
N LYS A 81 0.78 -6.77 -7.29
CA LYS A 81 1.19 -6.30 -8.62
C LYS A 81 1.66 -4.85 -8.55
N SER A 82 2.68 -4.53 -9.34
CA SER A 82 3.20 -3.17 -9.49
C SER A 82 3.68 -2.97 -10.92
N GLU A 83 3.47 -1.77 -11.48
CA GLU A 83 3.97 -1.39 -12.82
C GLU A 83 5.35 -0.72 -12.76
N GLN A 84 5.96 -0.66 -11.57
CA GLN A 84 7.20 0.05 -11.26
C GLN A 84 8.46 -0.61 -11.86
#